data_AF-A0A1Q8YIE7-F1
#
_entry.id   AF-A0A1Q8YIE7-F1
#
_cell.length_a   1.000
_cell.length_b   1.000
_cell.length_c   1.000
_cell.angle_alpha   90.00
_cell.angle_beta   90.00
_cell.angle_gamma   90.00
#
_symmetry.space_group_name_H-M   'P 1'
#
loop_
_entity.id
_entity.type
_entity.pdbx_description
1 polymer ?
#
loop_
_entity_poly.entity_id
_entity_poly.type
_entity_poly.pdbx_seq_one_letter_code
_entity_poly.pdbx_strand_id
1 'polypeptide(L)'
;MKLKHTLIAIASSTLLVTGVAHAADTTAAMSASAKASAAVANAKAAADATAARMTDRQMARSGNMKDDREQLQQKLRAGKNRADYAKILKDNGYRISAINEDKKDYLEYEVVKGGGSYEVQIDFENGATQASKVEVENNMWRADATERMMKDDKYQHANALVVDPKGRYSDRRYMKSWTDEKDRLEKALPMNLKATDYRSKLEGLGYKVTAVNDRETDYVEYEIAKGENSYEVQIDLNSGTGKAKKIDVTSNLWEADPTDRATDRAKETKK
;
A
#
# COMPACT_ATOMS: atom_id res chain seq x y z
N MET A 1 -51.42 11.37 -34.47
CA MET A 1 -52.06 12.43 -35.25
C MET A 1 -51.05 13.56 -35.46
N LYS A 2 -50.75 13.85 -36.73
CA LYS A 2 -50.03 15.02 -37.30
C LYS A 2 -48.54 15.22 -37.00
N LEU A 3 -47.72 14.77 -37.98
CA LEU A 3 -46.49 15.43 -38.40
C LEU A 3 -46.78 16.89 -38.82
N LYS A 4 -45.80 17.78 -38.62
CA LYS A 4 -45.58 18.94 -39.49
C LYS A 4 -44.11 19.00 -39.90
N HIS A 5 -43.92 18.82 -41.20
CA HIS A 5 -42.78 19.28 -42.00
C HIS A 5 -42.73 20.83 -41.91
N THR A 6 -41.63 21.54 -42.18
CA THR A 6 -41.07 21.77 -43.53
C THR A 6 -39.77 22.58 -43.43
N LEU A 7 -38.83 22.25 -44.32
CA LEU A 7 -37.54 22.89 -44.64
C LEU A 7 -37.68 24.28 -45.33
N ILE A 8 -36.50 24.87 -45.67
CA ILE A 8 -36.18 25.82 -46.77
C ILE A 8 -36.06 27.30 -46.30
N ALA A 9 -35.06 28.13 -46.66
CA ALA A 9 -33.74 27.97 -47.29
C ALA A 9 -32.94 29.29 -47.17
N ILE A 10 -31.60 29.14 -47.24
CA ILE A 10 -30.57 29.96 -47.93
C ILE A 10 -30.67 31.49 -47.88
N ALA A 11 -29.61 32.12 -47.37
CA ALA A 11 -29.07 33.35 -47.95
C ALA A 11 -27.56 33.20 -48.11
N SER A 12 -27.12 33.10 -49.37
CA SER A 12 -25.73 33.27 -49.78
C SER A 12 -25.40 34.76 -49.78
N SER A 13 -24.21 35.12 -49.33
CA SER A 13 -23.57 36.38 -49.70
C SER A 13 -22.08 36.15 -49.81
N THR A 14 -21.63 36.15 -51.06
CA THR A 14 -20.23 36.24 -51.49
C THR A 14 -19.57 37.49 -50.93
N LEU A 15 -18.39 37.33 -50.33
CA LEU A 15 -17.38 38.39 -50.32
C LEU A 15 -16.08 37.81 -50.89
N LEU A 16 -15.78 38.22 -52.12
CA LEU A 16 -14.47 38.11 -52.74
C LEU A 16 -13.56 39.17 -52.10
N VAL A 17 -12.49 38.72 -51.46
CA VAL A 17 -11.29 39.55 -51.29
C VAL A 17 -10.11 38.76 -51.86
N THR A 18 -9.69 39.20 -53.04
CA THR A 18 -8.37 38.93 -53.61
C THR A 18 -7.33 39.73 -52.84
N GLY A 19 -6.20 39.11 -52.45
CA GLY A 19 -5.00 39.89 -52.17
C GLY A 19 -4.01 39.30 -51.17
N VAL A 20 -3.11 38.47 -51.70
CA VAL A 20 -1.66 38.38 -51.41
C VAL A 20 -1.16 38.20 -49.96
N ALA A 21 -0.48 37.05 -49.78
CA ALA A 21 0.62 36.76 -48.85
C ALA A 21 0.34 36.83 -47.34
N HIS A 22 0.29 35.66 -46.70
CA HIS A 22 1.32 35.22 -45.74
C HIS A 22 1.24 33.69 -45.58
N ALA A 23 2.07 32.97 -46.33
CA ALA A 23 2.40 31.57 -46.05
C ALA A 23 3.31 31.52 -44.81
N ALA A 24 2.75 31.83 -43.65
CA ALA A 24 3.42 31.73 -42.36
C ALA A 24 2.48 31.23 -41.24
N ASP A 25 1.15 31.33 -41.43
CA ASP A 25 0.16 30.94 -40.41
C ASP A 25 -0.34 29.49 -40.51
N THR A 26 -0.19 28.83 -41.66
CA THR A 26 -0.65 27.45 -41.83
C THR A 26 0.27 26.43 -41.16
N THR A 27 1.57 26.70 -41.07
CA THR A 27 2.53 25.84 -40.35
C THR A 27 2.38 25.94 -38.84
N ALA A 28 2.04 27.11 -38.30
CA ALA A 28 1.76 27.30 -36.88
C ALA A 28 0.47 26.58 -36.45
N ALA A 29 -0.60 26.68 -37.24
CA ALA A 29 -1.87 25.99 -36.98
C ALA A 29 -1.77 24.46 -37.10
N MET A 30 -1.03 23.95 -38.09
CA MET A 30 -0.78 22.50 -38.22
C MET A 30 0.16 21.97 -37.13
N SER A 31 1.16 22.75 -36.70
CA SER A 31 2.04 22.39 -35.58
C SER A 31 1.32 22.44 -34.23
N ALA A 32 0.39 23.37 -34.03
CA ALA A 32 -0.48 23.44 -32.85
C ALA A 32 -1.48 22.27 -32.81
N SER A 33 -2.08 21.92 -33.95
CA SER A 33 -2.97 20.75 -34.05
C SER A 33 -2.22 19.43 -33.83
N ALA A 34 -0.99 19.31 -34.35
CA ALA A 34 -0.14 18.12 -34.15
C ALA A 34 0.36 18.00 -32.69
N LYS A 35 0.68 19.13 -32.04
CA LYS A 35 1.03 19.17 -30.61
C LYS A 35 -0.17 18.87 -29.72
N ALA A 36 -1.38 19.31 -30.09
CA ALA A 36 -2.61 18.98 -29.37
C ALA A 36 -2.97 17.50 -29.52
N SER A 37 -2.84 16.91 -30.71
CA SER A 37 -3.06 15.48 -30.92
C SER A 37 -2.00 14.61 -30.25
N ALA A 38 -0.73 15.06 -30.21
CA ALA A 38 0.33 14.38 -29.47
C ALA A 38 0.15 14.52 -27.95
N ALA A 39 -0.36 15.65 -27.45
CA ALA A 39 -0.68 15.85 -26.05
C ALA A 39 -1.90 14.99 -25.60
N VAL A 40 -2.92 14.85 -26.46
CA VAL A 40 -4.06 13.96 -26.21
C VAL A 40 -3.66 12.49 -26.31
N ALA A 41 -2.77 12.12 -27.26
CA ALA A 41 -2.21 10.78 -27.33
C ALA A 41 -1.29 10.46 -26.15
N ASN A 42 -0.49 11.42 -25.66
CA ASN A 42 0.30 11.27 -24.42
C ASN A 42 -0.58 11.24 -23.18
N ALA A 43 -1.68 12.00 -23.13
CA ALA A 43 -2.63 11.94 -22.03
C ALA A 43 -3.40 10.62 -22.02
N LYS A 44 -3.72 10.06 -23.19
CA LYS A 44 -4.30 8.72 -23.31
C LYS A 44 -3.29 7.61 -23.04
N ALA A 45 -2.04 7.74 -23.45
CA ALA A 45 -0.97 6.80 -23.11
C ALA A 45 -0.57 6.91 -21.63
N ALA A 46 -0.66 8.09 -21.00
CA ALA A 46 -0.50 8.26 -19.55
C ALA A 46 -1.71 7.71 -18.79
N ALA A 47 -2.93 7.85 -19.32
CA ALA A 47 -4.15 7.25 -18.75
C ALA A 47 -4.20 5.73 -18.93
N ASP A 48 -3.70 5.19 -20.05
CA ASP A 48 -3.54 3.75 -20.30
C ASP A 48 -2.28 3.18 -19.61
N ALA A 49 -1.25 3.99 -19.29
CA ALA A 49 -0.19 3.62 -18.35
C ALA A 49 -0.66 3.70 -16.88
N THR A 50 -1.80 4.36 -16.67
CA THR A 50 -2.64 4.26 -15.46
C THR A 50 -3.70 3.15 -15.64
N ALA A 51 -3.50 2.20 -16.58
CA ALA A 51 -4.20 0.93 -16.54
C ALA A 51 -3.79 0.20 -15.25
N ALA A 52 -4.64 0.37 -14.24
CA ALA A 52 -4.75 -0.41 -13.02
C ALA A 52 -3.41 -0.95 -12.49
N ARG A 53 -2.58 -0.06 -11.92
CA ARG A 53 -1.65 -0.49 -10.87
C ARG A 53 -2.50 -1.11 -9.77
N MET A 54 -2.54 -2.44 -9.75
CA MET A 54 -3.21 -3.20 -8.72
C MET A 54 -2.68 -2.73 -7.36
N THR A 55 -3.58 -2.32 -6.48
CA THR A 55 -3.26 -2.11 -5.06
C THR A 55 -2.57 -3.34 -4.48
N ASP A 56 -1.79 -3.20 -3.41
CA ASP A 56 -1.19 -4.34 -2.70
C ASP A 56 -2.24 -5.42 -2.37
N ARG A 57 -3.47 -4.95 -2.11
CA ARG A 57 -4.69 -5.75 -1.95
C ARG A 57 -5.04 -6.63 -3.14
N GLN A 58 -4.97 -6.08 -4.34
CA GLN A 58 -5.24 -6.78 -5.59
C GLN A 58 -4.06 -7.65 -6.01
N MET A 59 -2.82 -7.21 -5.73
CA MET A 59 -1.60 -7.98 -6.01
C MET A 59 -1.53 -9.25 -5.17
N ALA A 60 -1.79 -9.17 -3.86
CA ALA A 60 -1.84 -10.33 -2.96
C ALA A 60 -2.93 -11.35 -3.34
N ARG A 61 -4.02 -10.89 -3.98
CA ARG A 61 -5.12 -11.75 -4.47
C ARG A 61 -4.90 -12.30 -5.88
N SER A 62 -3.90 -11.82 -6.61
CA SER A 62 -3.70 -12.13 -8.03
C SER A 62 -3.05 -13.50 -8.32
N GLY A 63 -2.67 -14.28 -7.29
CA GLY A 63 -2.02 -15.59 -7.44
C GLY A 63 -0.53 -15.50 -7.84
N ASN A 64 -0.18 -14.58 -8.73
CA ASN A 64 1.20 -14.39 -9.24
C ASN A 64 2.23 -14.12 -8.14
N MET A 65 1.86 -13.37 -7.09
CA MET A 65 2.78 -13.10 -5.96
C MET A 65 3.12 -14.35 -5.16
N LYS A 66 2.18 -15.31 -5.04
CA LYS A 66 2.40 -16.56 -4.30
C LYS A 66 3.40 -17.45 -5.03
N ASP A 67 3.25 -17.57 -6.34
CA ASP A 67 4.13 -18.39 -7.17
C ASP A 67 5.56 -17.82 -7.20
N ASP A 68 5.70 -16.50 -7.34
CA ASP A 68 7.00 -15.83 -7.32
C ASP A 68 7.70 -15.97 -5.95
N ARG A 69 6.94 -15.87 -4.85
CA ARG A 69 7.43 -16.04 -3.47
C ARG A 69 7.95 -17.46 -3.24
N GLU A 70 7.14 -18.47 -3.58
CA GLU A 70 7.51 -19.88 -3.39
C GLU A 70 8.72 -20.26 -4.25
N GLN A 71 8.79 -19.78 -5.50
CA GLN A 71 9.96 -19.95 -6.35
C GLN A 71 11.21 -19.28 -5.76
N LEU A 72 11.08 -18.06 -5.24
CA LEU A 72 12.20 -17.37 -4.60
C LEU A 72 12.70 -18.13 -3.38
N GLN A 73 11.80 -18.57 -2.49
CA GLN A 73 12.15 -19.32 -1.30
C GLN A 73 12.88 -20.62 -1.65
N GLN A 74 12.40 -21.35 -2.66
CA GLN A 74 13.04 -22.59 -3.12
C GLN A 74 14.46 -22.36 -3.69
N LYS A 75 14.66 -21.24 -4.39
CA LYS A 75 15.98 -20.88 -4.95
C LYS A 75 16.99 -20.52 -3.87
N LEU A 76 16.56 -19.74 -2.88
CA LEU A 76 17.40 -19.33 -1.76
C LEU A 76 17.83 -20.54 -0.93
N ARG A 77 16.84 -21.30 -0.41
CA ARG A 77 16.93 -22.52 0.42
C ARG A 77 17.92 -22.48 1.59
N ALA A 78 17.66 -23.27 2.62
CA ALA A 78 18.61 -23.44 3.72
C ALA A 78 19.93 -24.11 3.27
N GLY A 79 20.96 -24.05 4.12
CA GLY A 79 22.27 -24.65 3.90
C GLY A 79 23.25 -23.81 3.08
N LYS A 80 22.90 -22.58 2.69
CA LYS A 80 23.82 -21.62 2.04
C LYS A 80 24.51 -20.74 3.06
N ASN A 81 25.70 -20.25 2.72
CA ASN A 81 26.42 -19.33 3.58
C ASN A 81 25.78 -17.95 3.53
N ARG A 82 25.90 -17.20 4.63
CA ARG A 82 25.38 -15.82 4.76
C ARG A 82 25.71 -14.93 3.55
N ALA A 83 26.96 -14.96 3.08
CA ALA A 83 27.45 -14.12 1.99
C ALA A 83 26.87 -14.48 0.61
N ASP A 84 26.30 -15.69 0.45
CA ASP A 84 25.82 -16.16 -0.85
C ASP A 84 24.43 -15.61 -1.19
N TYR A 85 23.60 -15.32 -0.19
CA TYR A 85 22.19 -14.94 -0.39
C TYR A 85 22.02 -13.68 -1.22
N ALA A 86 22.81 -12.63 -0.96
CA ALA A 86 22.74 -11.41 -1.75
C ALA A 86 23.04 -11.65 -3.24
N LYS A 87 23.98 -12.56 -3.54
CA LYS A 87 24.29 -12.96 -4.90
C LYS A 87 23.14 -13.76 -5.52
N ILE A 88 22.58 -14.73 -4.80
CA ILE A 88 21.46 -15.55 -5.28
C ILE A 88 20.25 -14.66 -5.61
N LEU A 89 19.93 -13.69 -4.76
CA LEU A 89 18.87 -12.71 -5.01
C LEU A 89 19.11 -11.95 -6.33
N LYS A 90 20.31 -11.39 -6.48
CA LYS A 90 20.72 -10.64 -7.68
C LYS A 90 20.66 -11.50 -8.95
N ASP A 91 21.20 -12.72 -8.90
CA ASP A 91 21.20 -13.66 -10.04
C ASP A 91 19.78 -14.04 -10.47
N ASN A 92 18.78 -13.90 -9.58
CA ASN A 92 17.38 -14.18 -9.86
C ASN A 92 16.54 -12.94 -10.20
N GLY A 93 17.21 -11.81 -10.45
CA GLY A 93 16.61 -10.55 -10.88
C GLY A 93 15.97 -9.75 -9.75
N TYR A 94 16.27 -10.07 -8.49
CA TYR A 94 15.86 -9.26 -7.35
C TYR A 94 16.91 -8.20 -7.03
N ARG A 95 16.44 -7.03 -6.61
CA ARG A 95 17.28 -5.96 -6.06
C ARG A 95 17.02 -5.88 -4.55
N ILE A 96 18.07 -5.80 -3.74
CA ILE A 96 17.93 -5.59 -2.31
C ILE A 96 17.70 -4.09 -2.08
N SER A 97 16.59 -3.76 -1.44
CA SER A 97 16.18 -2.38 -1.16
C SER A 97 16.45 -1.97 0.29
N ALA A 98 16.47 -2.92 1.22
CA ALA A 98 16.80 -2.67 2.62
C ALA A 98 17.41 -3.90 3.30
N ILE A 99 18.16 -3.64 4.37
CA ILE A 99 18.58 -4.66 5.34
C ILE A 99 17.87 -4.30 6.65
N ASN A 100 16.88 -5.09 7.01
CA ASN A 100 16.04 -4.83 8.17
C ASN A 100 16.72 -5.29 9.46
N GLU A 101 17.45 -6.41 9.37
CA GLU A 101 18.20 -6.96 10.49
C GLU A 101 19.43 -7.73 10.00
N ASP A 102 20.56 -7.60 10.68
CA ASP A 102 21.79 -8.40 10.43
C ASP A 102 22.47 -8.70 11.77
N LYS A 103 22.07 -9.83 12.37
CA LYS A 103 22.58 -10.36 13.65
C LYS A 103 23.26 -11.69 13.44
N LYS A 104 24.12 -12.13 14.38
CA LYS A 104 24.86 -13.40 14.24
C LYS A 104 23.97 -14.59 13.82
N ASP A 105 22.78 -14.68 14.36
CA ASP A 105 21.78 -15.73 14.18
C ASP A 105 20.64 -15.38 13.22
N TYR A 106 20.60 -14.17 12.65
CA TYR A 106 19.48 -13.71 11.83
C TYR A 106 19.87 -12.68 10.77
N LEU A 107 19.28 -12.78 9.58
CA LEU A 107 19.43 -11.80 8.50
C LEU A 107 18.07 -11.58 7.84
N GLU A 108 17.71 -10.33 7.60
CA GLU A 108 16.47 -9.95 6.96
C GLU A 108 16.71 -8.89 5.87
N TYR A 109 16.27 -9.20 4.66
CA TYR A 109 16.31 -8.28 3.52
C TYR A 109 14.90 -7.92 3.07
N GLU A 110 14.73 -6.67 2.63
CA GLU A 110 13.67 -6.33 1.68
C GLU A 110 14.21 -6.42 0.26
N VAL A 111 13.44 -7.05 -0.62
CA VAL A 111 13.82 -7.25 -2.02
C VAL A 111 12.71 -6.85 -2.98
N VAL A 112 13.08 -6.32 -4.15
CA VAL A 112 12.15 -5.82 -5.17
C VAL A 112 12.40 -6.50 -6.51
N LYS A 113 11.32 -6.91 -7.19
CA LYS A 113 11.33 -7.41 -8.57
C LYS A 113 9.98 -7.14 -9.25
N GLY A 114 10.01 -6.62 -10.47
CA GLY A 114 8.79 -6.44 -11.29
C GLY A 114 7.70 -5.57 -10.65
N GLY A 115 8.08 -4.59 -9.81
CA GLY A 115 7.14 -3.75 -9.07
C GLY A 115 6.52 -4.41 -7.83
N GLY A 116 6.88 -5.65 -7.50
CA GLY A 116 6.55 -6.31 -6.23
C GLY A 116 7.73 -6.29 -5.25
N SER A 117 7.44 -6.47 -3.96
CA SER A 117 8.45 -6.59 -2.90
C SER A 117 8.17 -7.75 -1.94
N TYR A 118 9.25 -8.30 -1.37
CA TYR A 118 9.23 -9.40 -0.41
C TYR A 118 10.20 -9.14 0.74
N GLU A 119 9.91 -9.72 1.90
CA GLU A 119 10.87 -9.88 2.99
C GLU A 119 11.51 -11.26 2.89
N VAL A 120 12.82 -11.32 2.99
CA VAL A 120 13.60 -12.56 3.00
C VAL A 120 14.21 -12.70 4.38
N GLN A 121 13.68 -13.65 5.15
CA GLN A 121 14.07 -13.92 6.54
C GLN A 121 14.94 -15.17 6.58
N ILE A 122 16.13 -15.06 7.16
CA ILE A 122 17.16 -16.11 7.15
C ILE A 122 17.63 -16.34 8.58
N ASP A 123 17.34 -17.52 9.14
CA ASP A 123 17.80 -17.93 10.47
C ASP A 123 19.12 -18.72 10.36
N PHE A 124 20.03 -18.49 11.30
CA PHE A 124 21.29 -19.22 11.47
C PHE A 124 21.34 -19.80 12.88
N GLU A 125 21.62 -21.09 13.02
CA GLU A 125 21.76 -21.72 14.34
C GLU A 125 23.04 -21.29 15.05
N ASN A 126 22.93 -20.46 16.10
CA ASN A 126 23.98 -20.20 17.11
C ASN A 126 25.42 -20.01 16.58
N GLY A 127 25.59 -19.33 15.44
CA GLY A 127 26.90 -19.08 14.83
C GLY A 127 27.32 -20.07 13.74
N ALA A 128 26.41 -20.93 13.28
CA ALA A 128 26.55 -21.65 12.03
C ALA A 128 26.79 -20.66 10.88
N THR A 129 27.74 -21.00 10.01
CA THR A 129 28.03 -20.21 8.81
C THR A 129 26.94 -20.35 7.74
N GLN A 130 26.13 -21.41 7.86
CA GLN A 130 25.04 -21.76 6.95
C GLN A 130 23.68 -21.54 7.60
N ALA A 131 22.69 -21.11 6.81
CA ALA A 131 21.34 -20.90 7.31
C ALA A 131 20.65 -22.24 7.62
N SER A 132 19.90 -22.27 8.72
CA SER A 132 19.03 -23.39 9.09
C SER A 132 17.63 -23.24 8.48
N LYS A 133 17.18 -22.00 8.25
CA LYS A 133 15.85 -21.70 7.70
C LYS A 133 15.89 -20.48 6.79
N VAL A 134 15.09 -20.51 5.73
CA VAL A 134 14.84 -19.36 4.87
C VAL A 134 13.34 -19.28 4.60
N GLU A 135 12.75 -18.13 4.91
CA GLU A 135 11.35 -17.81 4.63
C GLU A 135 11.28 -16.56 3.76
N VAL A 136 10.34 -16.57 2.82
CA VAL A 136 10.03 -15.41 2.00
C VAL A 136 8.59 -15.04 2.24
N GLU A 137 8.37 -13.83 2.73
CA GLU A 137 7.06 -13.29 3.07
C GLU A 137 6.73 -12.09 2.18
N ASN A 138 5.43 -11.78 2.07
CA ASN A 138 5.01 -10.54 1.43
C ASN A 138 5.48 -9.37 2.27
N ASN A 139 6.13 -8.38 1.66
CA ASN A 139 6.60 -7.21 2.37
C ASN A 139 5.47 -6.20 2.59
N MET A 140 4.93 -6.22 3.81
CA MET A 140 3.80 -5.42 4.25
C MET A 140 4.24 -4.06 4.81
N TRP A 141 5.34 -4.02 5.56
CA TRP A 141 5.88 -2.79 6.16
C TRP A 141 7.21 -2.42 5.49
N ARG A 142 7.08 -1.71 4.38
CA ARG A 142 8.20 -1.40 3.48
C ARG A 142 9.07 -0.26 3.99
N ALA A 143 10.38 -0.40 3.84
CA ALA A 143 11.29 0.73 3.94
C ALA A 143 11.05 1.75 2.81
N ASP A 144 11.34 3.04 3.07
CA ASP A 144 11.23 4.12 2.08
C ASP A 144 11.93 3.79 0.74
N ALA A 145 13.08 3.11 0.81
CA ALA A 145 13.83 2.72 -0.37
C ALA A 145 13.13 1.64 -1.19
N THR A 146 12.45 0.70 -0.53
CA THR A 146 11.64 -0.33 -1.18
C THR A 146 10.50 0.31 -1.94
N GLU A 147 9.78 1.24 -1.32
CA GLU A 147 8.72 1.97 -2.01
C GLU A 147 9.23 2.71 -3.25
N ARG A 148 10.38 3.39 -3.12
CA ARG A 148 11.01 4.10 -4.24
C ARG A 148 11.39 3.15 -5.36
N MET A 149 11.98 2.00 -5.04
CA MET A 149 12.37 0.98 -6.02
C MET A 149 11.19 0.30 -6.72
N MET A 150 10.02 0.25 -6.06
CA MET A 150 8.77 -0.22 -6.67
C MET A 150 8.15 0.84 -7.60
N LYS A 151 8.29 2.13 -7.24
CA LYS A 151 7.76 3.26 -8.02
C LYS A 151 8.63 3.60 -9.25
N ASP A 152 9.95 3.47 -9.10
CA ASP A 152 10.97 3.76 -10.11
C ASP A 152 11.90 2.53 -10.30
N ASP A 153 11.77 1.88 -11.45
CA ASP A 153 12.57 0.72 -11.82
C ASP A 153 14.05 1.05 -12.01
N LYS A 154 14.41 2.32 -12.21
CA LYS A 154 15.79 2.79 -12.37
C LYS A 154 16.40 3.29 -11.07
N TYR A 155 15.63 3.39 -9.99
CA TYR A 155 16.18 3.80 -8.70
C TYR A 155 17.32 2.87 -8.28
N GLN A 156 18.42 3.48 -7.84
CA GLN A 156 19.58 2.83 -7.25
C GLN A 156 19.95 3.56 -5.97
N HIS A 157 20.44 2.82 -4.98
CA HIS A 157 20.99 3.44 -3.78
C HIS A 157 22.22 4.25 -4.14
N ALA A 158 22.28 5.50 -3.65
CA ALA A 158 23.48 6.33 -3.78
C ALA A 158 24.63 5.83 -2.88
N ASN A 159 24.28 5.15 -1.78
CA ASN A 159 25.22 4.68 -0.76
C ASN A 159 25.06 3.17 -0.55
N ALA A 160 26.04 2.54 0.10
CA ALA A 160 25.91 1.17 0.55
C ALA A 160 24.71 1.00 1.50
N LEU A 161 24.07 -0.16 1.43
CA LEU A 161 23.00 -0.51 2.37
C LEU A 161 23.57 -0.63 3.77
N VAL A 162 22.89 -0.01 4.73
CA VAL A 162 23.17 -0.13 6.16
C VAL A 162 21.94 -0.74 6.81
N VAL A 163 22.16 -1.61 7.81
CA VAL A 163 21.09 -2.19 8.63
C VAL A 163 20.24 -1.07 9.21
N ASP A 164 18.91 -1.17 9.14
CA ASP A 164 18.05 -0.14 9.74
C ASP A 164 18.32 -0.05 11.25
N PRO A 165 18.91 1.05 11.74
CA PRO A 165 19.42 1.13 13.11
C PRO A 165 18.31 1.12 14.16
N LYS A 166 17.05 1.30 13.73
CA LYS A 166 15.86 1.31 14.59
C LYS A 166 14.99 0.06 14.43
N GLY A 167 15.27 -0.80 13.43
CA GLY A 167 14.46 -1.97 13.06
C GLY A 167 12.96 -1.65 12.94
N ARG A 168 12.66 -0.60 12.18
CA ARG A 168 11.34 -0.01 11.87
C ARG A 168 10.63 -0.69 10.72
N TYR A 169 11.29 -1.59 10.01
CA TYR A 169 10.74 -2.27 8.86
C TYR A 169 11.10 -3.73 9.10
N SER A 170 10.15 -4.53 9.58
CA SER A 170 10.31 -5.98 9.81
C SER A 170 8.95 -6.57 10.12
N ASP A 171 8.35 -7.22 9.13
CA ASP A 171 6.99 -7.73 9.24
C ASP A 171 6.88 -8.74 10.39
N ARG A 172 7.92 -9.56 10.60
CA ARG A 172 8.00 -10.49 11.74
C ARG A 172 7.90 -9.76 13.09
N ARG A 173 8.61 -8.63 13.24
CA ARG A 173 8.60 -7.82 14.46
C ARG A 173 7.25 -7.13 14.65
N TYR A 174 6.67 -6.58 13.59
CA TYR A 174 5.34 -5.97 13.62
C TYR A 174 4.27 -6.99 13.98
N MET A 175 4.21 -8.14 13.30
CA MET A 175 3.25 -9.21 13.59
C MET A 175 3.34 -9.69 15.04
N LYS A 176 4.56 -9.85 15.57
CA LYS A 176 4.74 -10.23 16.98
C LYS A 176 4.22 -9.14 17.92
N SER A 177 4.65 -7.90 17.73
CA SER A 177 4.17 -6.77 18.55
C SER A 177 2.66 -6.58 18.46
N TRP A 178 2.08 -6.84 17.28
CA TRP A 178 0.64 -6.75 17.03
C TRP A 178 -0.12 -7.85 17.74
N THR A 179 0.37 -9.09 17.70
CA THR A 179 -0.25 -10.22 18.43
C THR A 179 -0.18 -9.99 19.93
N ASP A 180 0.97 -9.55 20.45
CA ASP A 180 1.14 -9.25 21.87
C ASP A 180 0.21 -8.10 22.32
N GLU A 181 0.10 -7.03 21.53
CA GLU A 181 -0.75 -5.88 21.86
C GLU A 181 -2.24 -6.18 21.68
N LYS A 182 -2.62 -7.03 20.69
CA LYS A 182 -3.96 -7.60 20.55
C LYS A 182 -4.37 -8.34 21.82
N ASP A 183 -3.57 -9.33 22.23
CA ASP A 183 -3.83 -10.14 23.42
C ASP A 183 -3.93 -9.29 24.68
N ARG A 184 -3.07 -8.27 24.78
CA ARG A 184 -3.10 -7.32 25.88
C ARG A 184 -4.38 -6.49 25.87
N LEU A 185 -4.82 -6.02 24.71
CA LEU A 185 -6.00 -5.18 24.57
C LEU A 185 -7.27 -5.97 24.90
N GLU A 186 -7.42 -7.18 24.35
CA GLU A 186 -8.55 -8.06 24.66
C GLU A 186 -8.64 -8.37 26.16
N LYS A 187 -7.50 -8.57 26.83
CA LYS A 187 -7.45 -8.78 28.30
C LYS A 187 -7.74 -7.52 29.11
N ALA A 188 -7.37 -6.34 28.60
CA ALA A 188 -7.51 -5.06 29.31
C ALA A 188 -8.91 -4.45 29.19
N LEU A 189 -9.67 -4.85 28.16
CA LEU A 189 -11.04 -4.42 27.95
C LEU A 189 -12.00 -5.29 28.78
N PRO A 190 -12.66 -4.70 29.80
CA PRO A 190 -13.56 -5.46 30.65
C PRO A 190 -14.83 -5.83 29.87
N MET A 191 -15.41 -6.99 30.18
CA MET A 191 -16.73 -7.39 29.69
C MET A 191 -17.85 -6.63 30.43
N ASN A 192 -19.08 -6.70 29.91
CA ASN A 192 -20.30 -6.15 30.54
C ASN A 192 -20.37 -4.62 30.67
N LEU A 193 -19.53 -3.86 29.97
CA LEU A 193 -19.70 -2.40 29.83
C LEU A 193 -20.64 -2.06 28.68
N LYS A 194 -21.20 -0.85 28.69
CA LYS A 194 -21.96 -0.33 27.55
C LYS A 194 -21.02 0.13 26.45
N ALA A 195 -21.48 0.11 25.21
CA ALA A 195 -20.73 0.59 24.04
C ALA A 195 -20.11 1.98 24.24
N THR A 196 -20.82 2.89 24.91
CA THR A 196 -20.39 4.27 25.19
C THR A 196 -19.18 4.36 26.11
N ASP A 197 -18.96 3.37 26.97
CA ASP A 197 -17.90 3.40 27.99
C ASP A 197 -16.56 2.90 27.43
N TYR A 198 -16.60 2.11 26.36
CA TYR A 198 -15.39 1.53 25.73
C TYR A 198 -14.49 2.58 25.12
N ARG A 199 -15.05 3.67 24.57
CA ARG A 199 -14.24 4.76 24.01
C ARG A 199 -13.29 5.33 25.07
N SER A 200 -13.81 5.72 26.22
CA SER A 200 -12.99 6.26 27.31
C SER A 200 -12.02 5.24 27.87
N LYS A 201 -12.38 3.95 27.85
CA LYS A 201 -11.47 2.87 28.27
C LYS A 201 -10.29 2.73 27.30
N LEU A 202 -10.54 2.73 25.99
CA LEU A 202 -9.52 2.68 24.94
C LEU A 202 -8.58 3.89 25.03
N GLU A 203 -9.14 5.09 25.20
CA GLU A 203 -8.37 6.32 25.41
C GLU A 203 -7.53 6.26 26.70
N GLY A 204 -8.07 5.73 27.80
CA GLY A 204 -7.34 5.51 29.05
C GLY A 204 -6.21 4.48 28.95
N LEU A 205 -6.25 3.57 27.96
CA LEU A 205 -5.17 2.63 27.64
C LEU A 205 -4.11 3.23 26.70
N GLY A 206 -4.26 4.51 26.34
CA GLY A 206 -3.34 5.26 25.48
C GLY A 206 -3.60 5.09 23.99
N TYR A 207 -4.78 4.59 23.58
CA TYR A 207 -5.18 4.53 22.19
C TYR A 207 -5.98 5.76 21.78
N LYS A 208 -5.85 6.16 20.52
CA LYS A 208 -6.72 7.16 19.90
C LYS A 208 -7.79 6.44 19.10
N VAL A 209 -9.06 6.69 19.38
CA VAL A 209 -10.16 6.22 18.51
C VAL A 209 -10.20 7.08 17.25
N THR A 210 -9.90 6.50 16.10
CA THR A 210 -9.82 7.19 14.80
C THR A 210 -11.15 7.12 14.03
N ALA A 211 -11.92 6.05 14.21
CA ALA A 211 -13.23 5.88 13.61
C ALA A 211 -14.14 5.00 14.47
N VAL A 212 -15.45 5.11 14.21
CA VAL A 212 -16.44 4.09 14.56
C VAL A 212 -16.94 3.58 13.21
N ASN A 213 -16.55 2.37 12.84
CA ASN A 213 -16.81 1.85 11.50
C ASN A 213 -18.23 1.33 11.36
N ASP A 214 -18.75 0.74 12.43
CA ASP A 214 -20.11 0.25 12.48
C ASP A 214 -20.69 0.39 13.90
N ARG A 215 -22.01 0.58 13.97
CA ARG A 215 -22.76 0.69 15.21
C ARG A 215 -24.20 0.23 15.01
N GLU A 216 -24.47 -0.96 15.51
CA GLU A 216 -25.80 -1.54 15.59
C GLU A 216 -26.26 -1.67 17.06
N THR A 217 -27.47 -2.19 17.26
CA THR A 217 -28.01 -2.39 18.62
C THR A 217 -27.25 -3.44 19.43
N ASP A 218 -26.66 -4.41 18.74
CA ASP A 218 -25.96 -5.56 19.29
C ASP A 218 -24.49 -5.63 18.88
N TYR A 219 -23.95 -4.55 18.28
CA TYR A 219 -22.58 -4.52 17.77
C TYR A 219 -22.01 -3.10 17.73
N VAL A 220 -20.71 -2.97 17.99
CA VAL A 220 -19.96 -1.75 17.66
C VAL A 220 -18.54 -2.10 17.24
N GLU A 221 -18.06 -1.44 16.20
CA GLU A 221 -16.67 -1.54 15.75
C GLU A 221 -15.96 -0.19 15.89
N TYR A 222 -14.85 -0.19 16.62
CA TYR A 222 -13.96 0.96 16.73
C TYR A 222 -12.70 0.73 15.91
N GLU A 223 -12.28 1.74 15.14
CA GLU A 223 -10.92 1.81 14.68
C GLU A 223 -10.10 2.64 15.66
N ILE A 224 -8.95 2.10 16.08
CA ILE A 224 -8.07 2.72 17.05
C ILE A 224 -6.63 2.73 16.57
N ALA A 225 -5.84 3.70 17.04
CA ALA A 225 -4.42 3.81 16.76
C ALA A 225 -3.60 4.06 18.02
N LYS A 226 -2.37 3.56 18.04
CA LYS A 226 -1.38 3.83 19.09
C LYS A 226 0.02 3.80 18.49
N GLY A 227 0.65 4.97 18.43
CA GLY A 227 1.83 5.17 17.58
C GLY A 227 1.46 4.98 16.11
N GLU A 228 2.27 4.20 15.40
CA GLU A 228 2.11 3.88 13.97
C GLU A 228 1.24 2.62 13.72
N ASN A 229 0.68 2.03 14.77
CA ASN A 229 -0.14 0.83 14.66
C ASN A 229 -1.63 1.17 14.76
N SER A 230 -2.46 0.47 13.98
CA SER A 230 -3.91 0.56 14.06
C SER A 230 -4.60 -0.80 14.20
N TYR A 231 -5.73 -0.80 14.88
CA TYR A 231 -6.51 -1.98 15.22
C TYR A 231 -8.00 -1.69 15.03
N GLU A 232 -8.76 -2.74 14.75
CA GLU A 232 -10.21 -2.77 14.80
C GLU A 232 -10.61 -3.51 16.09
N VAL A 233 -11.46 -2.89 16.90
CA VAL A 233 -12.02 -3.48 18.10
C VAL A 233 -13.50 -3.71 17.85
N GLN A 234 -13.86 -4.97 17.74
CA GLN A 234 -15.23 -5.43 17.50
C GLN A 234 -15.84 -5.86 18.82
N ILE A 235 -16.99 -5.29 19.16
CA ILE A 235 -17.65 -5.53 20.44
C ILE A 235 -19.07 -5.99 20.17
N ASP A 236 -19.32 -7.27 20.41
CA ASP A 236 -20.67 -7.80 20.40
C ASP A 236 -21.37 -7.40 21.70
N LEU A 237 -22.58 -6.86 21.57
CA LEU A 237 -23.42 -6.43 22.68
C LEU A 237 -24.60 -7.40 22.84
N ASN A 238 -25.10 -7.49 24.07
CA ASN A 238 -26.38 -8.11 24.36
C ASN A 238 -27.50 -7.11 24.02
N SER A 239 -28.36 -7.43 23.06
CA SER A 239 -29.42 -6.54 22.58
C SER A 239 -30.42 -6.07 23.64
N GLY A 240 -30.61 -6.85 24.72
CA GLY A 240 -31.51 -6.49 25.82
C GLY A 240 -30.89 -5.53 26.84
N THR A 241 -29.56 -5.48 26.96
CA THR A 241 -28.87 -4.68 27.98
C THR A 241 -27.90 -3.63 27.41
N GLY A 242 -27.56 -3.74 26.13
CA GLY A 242 -26.54 -2.95 25.46
C GLY A 242 -25.12 -3.17 26.00
N LYS A 243 -24.89 -4.28 26.72
CA LYS A 243 -23.61 -4.58 27.37
C LYS A 243 -22.79 -5.60 26.57
N ALA A 244 -21.47 -5.45 26.57
CA ALA A 244 -20.59 -6.36 25.83
C ALA A 244 -20.64 -7.80 26.34
N LYS A 245 -20.80 -8.72 25.40
CA LYS A 245 -20.76 -10.18 25.58
C LYS A 245 -19.55 -10.83 24.88
N LYS A 246 -18.93 -10.12 23.94
CA LYS A 246 -17.69 -10.53 23.25
C LYS A 246 -16.91 -9.30 22.85
N ILE A 247 -15.58 -9.40 22.88
CA ILE A 247 -14.67 -8.40 22.36
C ILE A 247 -13.62 -9.16 21.55
N ASP A 248 -13.49 -8.82 20.28
CA ASP A 248 -12.44 -9.31 19.41
C ASP A 248 -11.62 -8.13 18.90
N VAL A 249 -10.30 -8.29 18.86
CA VAL A 249 -9.40 -7.31 18.30
C VAL A 249 -8.73 -7.89 17.06
N THR A 250 -8.86 -7.17 15.95
CA THR A 250 -8.18 -7.47 14.69
C THR A 250 -7.22 -6.35 14.35
N SER A 251 -6.08 -6.70 13.78
CA SER A 251 -5.13 -5.69 13.36
C SER A 251 -5.46 -5.23 11.94
N ASN A 252 -5.40 -3.93 11.68
CA ASN A 252 -5.72 -3.40 10.36
C ASN A 252 -4.49 -3.55 9.43
N LEU A 253 -4.32 -4.76 8.91
CA LEU A 253 -3.12 -5.21 8.20
C LEU A 253 -2.83 -4.47 6.88
N TRP A 254 -3.80 -3.75 6.31
CA TRP A 254 -3.79 -3.40 4.88
C TRP A 254 -3.85 -1.90 4.55
N GLU A 255 -3.62 -1.02 5.53
CA GLU A 255 -3.33 0.39 5.24
C GLU A 255 -2.04 0.80 5.94
N ALA A 256 -1.01 0.99 5.12
CA ALA A 256 0.26 1.57 5.51
C ALA A 256 0.01 3.02 5.96
N ASP A 257 0.61 3.34 7.11
CA ASP A 257 0.67 4.62 7.80
C ASP A 257 -0.67 5.22 8.32
N PRO A 258 -1.02 5.00 9.61
CA PRO A 258 -2.14 5.70 10.27
C PRO A 258 -2.01 7.22 10.26
N THR A 259 -0.81 7.74 10.06
CA THR A 259 -0.48 9.18 9.98
C THR A 259 -1.14 9.84 8.76
N ASP A 260 -1.20 9.14 7.62
CA ASP A 260 -1.80 9.65 6.39
C ASP A 260 -3.34 9.75 6.52
N ARG A 261 -3.99 8.73 7.10
CA ARG A 261 -5.45 8.79 7.38
C ARG A 261 -5.84 9.92 8.35
N ALA A 262 -5.05 10.13 9.41
CA ALA A 262 -5.35 11.16 10.40
C ALA A 262 -5.20 12.58 9.83
N THR A 263 -4.30 12.77 8.88
CA THR A 263 -4.11 14.06 8.20
C THR A 263 -5.07 14.27 7.04
N ASP A 264 -5.50 13.22 6.34
CA ASP A 264 -6.44 13.34 5.23
C ASP A 264 -7.90 13.53 5.69
N ARG A 265 -8.35 12.84 6.76
CA ARG A 265 -9.68 13.15 7.36
C ARG A 265 -9.75 14.55 7.98
N ALA A 266 -8.62 15.08 8.47
CA ALA A 266 -8.54 16.45 8.99
C ALA A 266 -8.63 17.52 7.87
N LYS A 267 -8.34 17.15 6.61
CA LYS A 267 -8.52 18.03 5.45
C LYS A 267 -9.94 17.95 4.88
N GLU A 268 -10.60 16.80 4.94
CA GLU A 268 -11.98 16.65 4.47
C GLU A 268 -13.02 17.32 5.38
N THR A 269 -12.76 17.41 6.69
CA THR A 269 -13.64 18.11 7.64
C THR A 269 -13.52 19.64 7.62
N LYS A 270 -12.72 20.20 6.69
CA LYS A 270 -12.52 21.65 6.51
C LYS A 270 -13.04 22.19 5.16
N LYS A 271 -13.93 21.47 4.47
CA LYS A 271 -14.66 21.98 3.31
C LYS A 271 -16.14 22.17 3.60
#